data_AF-A0A411HPB3-F1
#
_entry.id   AF-A0A411HPB3-F1
#
_cell.length_a   1.000
_cell.length_b   1.000
_cell.length_c   1.000
_cell.angle_alpha   90.00
_cell.angle_beta   90.00
_cell.angle_gamma   90.00
#
_symmetry.space_group_name_H-M   'P 1'
#
loop_
_entity.id
_entity.type
_entity.pdbx_description
1 polymer ?
#
loop_
_entity_poly.entity_id
_entity_poly.type
_entity_poly.pdbx_seq_one_letter_code
_entity_poly.pdbx_strand_id
1 'polypeptide(L)'
;MIEEKVTPQWRIIASEWLVKSGCLYMLAWGDECSLWDDLVDIANLEEFGYSEIPDEAFVMTTWHESQTLEEVFRFTKGFAIHPHVELKRTLILHIAESDMQTAFLQMYNDA
;
A
#
# COMPACT_ATOMS: atom_id res chain seq x y z
N MET A 1 7.21 17.27 -6.33
CA MET A 1 6.32 16.95 -7.46
C MET A 1 4.97 16.68 -6.83
N ILE A 2 3.90 17.37 -7.23
CA ILE A 2 2.56 17.09 -6.70
C ILE A 2 2.06 15.94 -7.56
N GLU A 3 1.96 14.73 -7.01
CA GLU A 3 1.32 13.61 -7.69
C GLU A 3 -0.18 13.88 -7.85
N GLU A 4 -0.79 13.28 -8.86
CA GLU A 4 -2.14 13.64 -9.29
C GLU A 4 -3.22 13.19 -8.30
N LYS A 5 -4.36 13.88 -8.33
CA LYS A 5 -5.50 13.55 -7.49
C LYS A 5 -6.18 12.28 -7.99
N VAL A 6 -6.13 11.24 -7.16
CA VAL A 6 -6.85 9.99 -7.42
C VAL A 6 -8.32 10.15 -7.04
N THR A 7 -9.20 9.81 -7.99
CA THR A 7 -10.66 9.82 -7.74
C THR A 7 -11.04 8.84 -6.62
N PRO A 8 -12.07 9.14 -5.80
CA PRO A 8 -12.50 8.23 -4.73
C PRO A 8 -12.83 6.82 -5.22
N GLN A 9 -13.50 6.71 -6.37
CA GLN A 9 -13.88 5.42 -6.96
C GLN A 9 -12.66 4.57 -7.32
N TRP A 10 -11.61 5.20 -7.86
CA TRP A 10 -10.40 4.47 -8.23
C TRP A 10 -9.66 3.94 -6.99
N ARG A 11 -9.63 4.71 -5.89
CA ARG A 11 -9.04 4.25 -4.62
C ARG A 11 -9.76 3.02 -4.10
N ILE A 12 -11.10 3.02 -4.11
CA ILE A 12 -11.92 1.86 -3.69
C ILE A 12 -11.55 0.62 -4.52
N ILE A 13 -11.57 0.75 -5.86
CA ILE A 13 -11.27 -0.38 -6.77
C ILE A 13 -9.86 -0.93 -6.53
N ALA A 14 -8.88 -0.05 -6.36
CA ALA A 14 -7.50 -0.45 -6.11
C ALA A 14 -7.34 -1.12 -4.73
N SER A 15 -7.95 -0.59 -3.68
CA SER A 15 -7.92 -1.19 -2.34
C SER A 15 -8.56 -2.58 -2.32
N GLU A 16 -9.72 -2.76 -2.94
CA GLU A 16 -10.35 -4.07 -3.10
C GLU A 16 -9.46 -5.05 -3.86
N TRP A 17 -8.85 -4.57 -4.96
CA TRP A 17 -7.95 -5.40 -5.76
C TRP A 17 -6.72 -5.84 -4.98
N LEU A 18 -6.13 -4.97 -4.14
CA LEU A 18 -5.01 -5.32 -3.29
C LEU A 18 -5.37 -6.44 -2.31
N VAL A 19 -6.48 -6.30 -1.58
CA VAL A 19 -6.96 -7.31 -0.62
C VAL A 19 -7.24 -8.63 -1.32
N LYS A 20 -8.03 -8.62 -2.40
CA LYS A 20 -8.40 -9.83 -3.16
C LYS A 20 -7.21 -10.52 -3.83
N SER A 21 -6.13 -9.78 -4.08
CA SER A 21 -4.88 -10.32 -4.64
C SER A 21 -3.95 -10.93 -3.57
N GLY A 22 -4.34 -10.91 -2.29
CA GLY A 22 -3.55 -11.45 -1.19
C GLY A 22 -2.47 -10.51 -0.68
N CYS A 23 -2.66 -9.18 -0.81
CA CYS A 23 -1.84 -8.21 -0.10
C CYS A 23 -1.99 -8.43 1.41
N LEU A 24 -0.88 -8.41 2.16
CA LEU A 24 -0.86 -8.54 3.63
C LEU A 24 -0.19 -7.35 4.32
N TYR A 25 0.35 -6.43 3.52
CA TYR A 25 0.88 -5.17 4.01
C TYR A 25 0.72 -4.12 2.91
N MET A 26 -0.09 -3.10 3.17
CA MET A 26 -0.23 -1.95 2.29
C MET A 26 0.41 -0.73 2.95
N LEU A 27 1.24 -0.04 2.17
CA LEU A 27 1.83 1.22 2.57
C LEU A 27 1.41 2.30 1.57
N ALA A 28 0.90 3.41 2.08
CA ALA A 28 0.54 4.58 1.28
C ALA A 28 1.52 5.73 1.50
N TRP A 29 1.85 6.45 0.44
CA TRP A 29 2.71 7.64 0.46
C TRP A 29 2.11 8.72 -0.43
N GLY A 30 2.32 9.99 -0.07
CA GLY A 30 1.84 11.14 -0.83
C GLY A 30 0.66 11.86 -0.18
N ASP A 31 0.03 12.75 -0.95
CA ASP A 31 -1.08 13.60 -0.50
C ASP A 31 -2.33 12.77 -0.18
N GLU A 32 -2.99 13.09 0.93
CA GLU A 32 -4.16 12.35 1.43
C GLU A 32 -3.92 10.82 1.53
N CYS A 33 -2.67 10.38 1.76
CA CYS A 33 -2.33 8.96 1.74
C CYS A 33 -3.03 8.15 2.84
N SER A 34 -3.47 8.80 3.93
CA SER A 34 -4.25 8.15 4.99
C SER A 34 -5.64 7.67 4.54
N LEU A 35 -6.12 8.12 3.37
CA LEU A 35 -7.39 7.63 2.83
C LEU A 35 -7.26 6.24 2.21
N TRP A 36 -6.04 5.74 2.01
CA TRP A 36 -5.81 4.41 1.45
C TRP A 36 -5.89 3.33 2.53
N ASP A 37 -5.35 3.55 3.72
CA ASP A 37 -5.43 2.59 4.83
C ASP A 37 -6.88 2.39 5.25
N ASP A 38 -7.65 3.47 5.42
CA ASP A 38 -9.10 3.37 5.68
C ASP A 38 -9.81 2.44 4.66
N LEU A 39 -9.54 2.61 3.37
CA LEU A 39 -10.19 1.83 2.31
C LEU A 39 -9.68 0.39 2.23
N VAL A 40 -8.41 0.14 2.52
CA VAL A 40 -7.87 -1.23 2.58
C VAL A 40 -8.40 -1.97 3.81
N ASP A 41 -8.50 -1.30 4.95
CA ASP A 41 -9.09 -1.87 6.16
C ASP A 41 -10.56 -2.23 5.94
N ILE A 42 -11.33 -1.33 5.30
CA ILE A 42 -12.72 -1.62 4.90
C ILE A 42 -12.78 -2.81 3.93
N ALA A 43 -11.93 -2.84 2.90
CA ALA A 43 -11.91 -3.94 1.94
C ALA A 43 -11.53 -5.28 2.61
N ASN A 44 -10.61 -5.26 3.59
CA ASN A 44 -10.24 -6.46 4.34
C ASN A 44 -11.41 -6.94 5.22
N LEU A 45 -12.12 -6.02 5.89
CA LEU A 45 -13.33 -6.36 6.63
C LEU A 45 -14.43 -6.94 5.72
N GLU A 46 -14.66 -6.33 4.56
CA GLU A 46 -15.67 -6.79 3.59
C GLU A 46 -15.38 -8.19 3.05
N GLU A 47 -14.12 -8.51 2.76
CA GLU A 47 -13.70 -9.84 2.29
C GLU A 47 -14.06 -10.95 3.30
N PHE A 48 -14.02 -10.63 4.60
CA PHE A 48 -14.40 -11.54 5.68
C PHE A 48 -15.83 -11.31 6.20
N GLY A 49 -16.65 -10.52 5.49
CA GLY A 49 -18.03 -10.25 5.86
C GLY A 49 -18.18 -9.60 7.24
N TYR A 50 -17.25 -8.72 7.62
CA TYR A 50 -17.15 -8.05 8.92
C TYR A 50 -17.05 -9.01 10.12
N SER A 51 -16.62 -10.25 9.89
CA SER A 51 -16.30 -11.22 10.94
C SER A 51 -14.84 -11.08 11.38
N GLU A 52 -14.44 -11.88 12.37
CA GLU A 52 -13.04 -11.97 12.80
C GLU A 52 -12.14 -12.38 11.63
N ILE A 53 -11.09 -11.58 11.39
CA ILE A 53 -10.11 -11.82 10.33
C ILE A 53 -9.00 -12.72 10.91
N PRO A 54 -8.64 -13.84 10.27
CA PRO A 54 -7.51 -14.64 10.71
C PRO A 54 -6.22 -13.83 10.75
N ASP A 55 -5.38 -14.10 11.75
CA ASP A 55 -4.11 -13.42 12.00
C ASP A 55 -3.16 -13.41 10.79
N GLU A 56 -3.19 -14.45 9.96
CA GLU A 56 -2.41 -14.61 8.73
C GLU A 56 -3.01 -13.91 7.49
N ALA A 57 -4.27 -13.46 7.59
CA ALA A 57 -5.00 -12.80 6.53
C ALA A 57 -5.31 -11.32 6.83
N PHE A 58 -4.90 -10.85 8.00
CA PHE A 58 -5.02 -9.45 8.39
C PHE A 58 -4.06 -8.59 7.55
N VAL A 59 -4.58 -7.55 6.92
CA VAL A 59 -3.75 -6.62 6.14
C VAL A 59 -3.23 -5.54 7.06
N MET A 60 -1.91 -5.49 7.22
CA MET A 60 -1.25 -4.39 7.93
C MET A 60 -1.25 -3.14 7.05
N THR A 61 -1.58 -1.98 7.61
CA THR A 61 -1.61 -0.71 6.87
C THR A 61 -0.74 0.35 7.53
N THR A 62 -0.01 1.13 6.72
CA THR A 62 0.70 2.34 7.16
C THR A 62 0.62 3.45 6.10
N TRP A 63 0.70 4.70 6.54
CA TRP A 63 0.70 5.87 5.66
C TRP A 63 1.85 6.82 6.02
N HIS A 64 2.40 7.50 5.01
CA HIS A 64 3.60 8.30 5.12
C HIS A 64 3.46 9.61 4.34
N GLU A 65 2.76 10.59 4.90
CA GLU A 65 2.47 11.84 4.20
C GLU A 65 3.67 12.81 4.19
N SER A 66 4.48 12.80 5.25
CA SER A 66 5.56 13.79 5.45
C SER A 66 6.96 13.27 5.08
N GLN A 67 7.11 11.96 4.89
CA GLN A 67 8.39 11.35 4.56
C GLN A 67 8.69 11.50 3.07
N THR A 68 9.97 11.45 2.72
CA THR A 68 10.40 11.29 1.33
C THR A 68 10.12 9.87 0.83
N LEU A 69 9.97 9.71 -0.48
CA LEU A 69 9.78 8.39 -1.08
C LEU A 69 10.96 7.43 -0.80
N GLU A 70 12.19 7.96 -0.71
CA GLU A 70 13.37 7.17 -0.33
C GLU A 70 13.28 6.64 1.11
N GLU A 71 12.88 7.49 2.06
CA GLU A 71 12.65 7.07 3.45
C GLU A 71 11.56 6.00 3.54
N VAL A 72 10.51 6.14 2.74
CA VAL A 72 9.45 5.13 2.65
C VAL A 72 9.96 3.81 2.08
N PHE A 73 10.72 3.81 1.00
CA PHE A 73 11.29 2.57 0.45
C PHE A 73 12.24 1.89 1.43
N ARG A 74 13.05 2.66 2.17
CA ARG A 74 13.87 2.12 3.27
C ARG A 74 13.02 1.53 4.38
N PHE A 75 11.92 2.20 4.73
CA PHE A 75 10.94 1.67 5.70
C PHE A 75 10.37 0.33 5.23
N THR A 76 9.95 0.23 3.97
CA THR A 76 9.41 -1.01 3.39
C THR A 76 10.38 -2.18 3.53
N LYS A 77 11.69 -1.96 3.33
CA LYS A 77 12.70 -3.03 3.43
C LYS A 77 13.00 -3.47 4.86
N GLY A 78 12.96 -2.53 5.81
CA GLY A 78 13.41 -2.78 7.19
C GLY A 78 12.29 -3.04 8.20
N PHE A 79 11.09 -2.51 7.95
CA PHE A 79 10.05 -2.35 8.96
C PHE A 79 8.64 -2.76 8.52
N ALA A 80 8.39 -2.92 7.21
CA ALA A 80 7.12 -3.50 6.74
C ALA A 80 7.10 -5.02 6.96
N ILE A 81 6.80 -5.43 8.18
CA ILE A 81 6.81 -6.83 8.63
C ILE A 81 5.38 -7.22 9.01
N HIS A 82 4.93 -8.37 8.50
CA HIS A 82 3.70 -9.01 8.97
C HIS A 82 4.04 -10.03 10.08
N PRO A 83 3.39 -9.96 11.26
CA PRO A 83 3.79 -10.75 12.43
C PRO A 83 3.62 -12.27 12.25
N HIS A 84 2.70 -12.70 11.38
CA HIS A 84 2.36 -14.12 11.20
C HIS A 84 2.78 -14.71 9.85
N VAL A 85 3.22 -13.88 8.89
CA VAL A 85 3.47 -14.31 7.50
C VAL A 85 4.73 -13.66 6.95
N GLU A 86 5.58 -14.46 6.31
CA GLU A 86 6.75 -13.95 5.58
C GLU A 86 6.31 -13.30 4.25
N LEU A 87 6.55 -12.00 4.11
CA LEU A 87 6.28 -11.25 2.89
C LEU A 87 7.40 -11.48 1.86
N LYS A 88 7.05 -12.05 0.70
CA LYS A 88 8.04 -12.48 -0.32
C LYS A 88 8.13 -11.57 -1.53
N ARG A 89 7.17 -10.68 -1.72
CA ARG A 89 7.05 -9.84 -2.92
C ARG A 89 6.63 -8.44 -2.51
N THR A 90 7.27 -7.46 -3.13
CA THR A 90 6.89 -6.05 -3.03
C THR A 90 6.32 -5.62 -4.39
N LEU A 91 5.16 -4.98 -4.36
CA LEU A 91 4.58 -4.30 -5.51
C LEU A 91 4.67 -2.79 -5.29
N ILE A 92 5.19 -2.06 -6.27
CA ILE A 92 5.12 -0.60 -6.31
C ILE A 92 3.98 -0.23 -7.25
N LEU A 93 2.90 0.30 -6.69
CA LEU A 93 1.77 0.83 -7.44
C LEU A 93 1.89 2.36 -7.48
N HIS A 94 2.25 2.90 -8.65
CA HIS A 94 2.36 4.34 -8.87
C HIS A 94 1.24 4.79 -9.81
N ILE A 95 0.53 5.85 -9.41
CA ILE A 95 -0.68 6.33 -10.09
C ILE A 95 -0.38 7.72 -10.63
N ALA A 96 -0.05 7.79 -11.92
CA ALA A 96 0.29 9.05 -12.57
C ALA A 96 0.01 9.00 -14.07
N GLU A 97 -0.10 10.17 -14.71
CA GLU A 97 -0.19 10.29 -16.18
C GLU A 97 1.08 9.82 -16.90
N SER A 98 2.23 9.92 -16.24
CA SER A 98 3.54 9.58 -16.82
C SER A 98 4.12 8.33 -16.19
N ASP A 99 4.65 7.44 -17.03
CA ASP A 99 5.36 6.25 -16.58
C ASP A 99 6.68 6.62 -15.89
N MET A 100 6.80 6.23 -14.63
CA MET A 100 7.99 6.42 -13.78
C MET A 100 8.56 5.09 -13.28
N GLN A 101 8.16 3.96 -13.88
CA GLN A 101 8.49 2.62 -13.40
C GLN A 101 10.00 2.43 -13.25
N THR A 102 10.81 2.79 -14.26
CA THR A 102 12.27 2.63 -14.20
C THR A 102 12.89 3.44 -13.06
N ALA A 103 12.45 4.68 -12.87
CA ALA A 103 12.97 5.56 -11.83
C ALA A 103 12.63 5.02 -10.43
N PHE A 104 11.38 4.60 -10.21
CA PHE A 104 10.94 4.12 -8.90
C PHE A 104 11.52 2.75 -8.55
N LEU A 105 11.67 1.85 -9.52
CA LEU A 105 12.39 0.59 -9.31
C LEU A 105 13.86 0.85 -8.95
N GLN A 106 14.52 1.80 -9.61
CA GLN A 106 15.90 2.16 -9.28
C GLN A 106 15.99 2.73 -7.86
N MET A 107 15.15 3.71 -7.52
CA MET A 107 15.08 4.28 -6.16
C MET A 107 14.80 3.23 -5.10
N TYR A 108 13.85 2.31 -5.37
CA TYR A 108 13.56 1.22 -4.45
C TYR A 108 14.76 0.31 -4.25
N ASN A 109 15.49 -0.03 -5.32
CA ASN A 109 16.69 -0.86 -5.21
C ASN A 109 17.81 -0.17 -4.41
N ASP A 110 17.98 1.14 -4.59
CA ASP A 110 19.06 1.92 -3.98
C ASP A 110 18.80 2.33 -2.51
N ALA A 111 17.53 2.31 -2.06
CA ALA A 111 17.10 2.77 -0.72
C ALA A 111 17.59 1.93 0.47
#